data_AF-A0A2N9Y7S9-F1
#
_entry.id   AF-A0A2N9Y7S9-F1
#
_cell.length_a   1.000
_cell.length_b   1.000
_cell.length_c   1.000
_cell.angle_alpha   90.00
_cell.angle_beta   90.00
_cell.angle_gamma   90.00
#
_symmetry.space_group_name_H-M   'P 1'
#
loop_
_entity.id
_entity.type
_entity.pdbx_description
1 polymer ?
#
loop_
_entity_poly.entity_id
_entity_poly.type
_entity_poly.pdbx_seq_one_letter_code
_entity_poly.pdbx_strand_id
1 'polypeptide(L)'
;YKLSNVDADGKVNSAEFKDVGSAFTGLDENIKNVNDRIKEVSEGVAQDSLSWSKDDNAFSAQHGEKEKTASKIKYLAGGEISATSTEAINGSQLYETNDKVATYLGGGAGYKNGVWTDPSFTVKTVNGDGEEKAETYRNVGDALTGVGSSITNVKNEITKQINNEIANVKGDSLVQKDAESHRITIGSKVEGSEINVANSKGSDRTLSGVKEATKSNEAVNKGQFDKSLKELSDSLQSDDSAVIHYDKKEKDEIDYQNVTFGKGKDSTAVGLHNVADGKIAENSHDVITGGQINAIGGDIAKYLGGGAAFSGGAFTQP
;
A
#
# COMPACT_ATOMS: atom_id res chain seq x y z
N TYR A 1 49.46 -103.61 34.71
CA TYR A 1 49.36 -102.46 33.80
C TYR A 1 48.89 -101.25 34.60
N LYS A 2 49.61 -100.12 34.55
CA LYS A 2 49.15 -98.86 35.15
C LYS A 2 48.66 -97.96 34.03
N LEU A 3 47.40 -97.58 34.05
CA LEU A 3 46.82 -96.66 33.08
C LEU A 3 46.23 -95.46 33.81
N SER A 4 46.13 -94.34 33.12
CA SER A 4 45.30 -93.23 33.58
C SER A 4 43.82 -93.61 33.47
N ASN A 5 43.02 -93.17 34.43
CA ASN A 5 41.57 -93.33 34.46
C ASN A 5 40.89 -91.98 34.65
N VAL A 6 40.04 -91.58 33.71
CA VAL A 6 39.18 -90.40 33.78
C VAL A 6 37.87 -90.86 34.39
N ASP A 7 37.53 -90.34 35.57
CA ASP A 7 36.24 -90.62 36.19
C ASP A 7 35.09 -89.81 35.53
N ALA A 8 33.86 -90.04 35.98
CA ALA A 8 32.66 -89.41 35.43
C ALA A 8 32.66 -87.86 35.54
N ASP A 9 33.43 -87.29 36.48
CA ASP A 9 33.56 -85.84 36.65
C ASP A 9 34.70 -85.24 35.80
N GLY A 10 35.40 -86.09 35.03
CA GLY A 10 36.52 -85.70 34.17
C GLY A 10 37.85 -85.58 34.91
N LYS A 11 37.97 -86.09 36.13
CA LYS A 11 39.22 -86.04 36.90
C LYS A 11 40.11 -87.23 36.53
N VAL A 12 41.39 -86.94 36.29
CA VAL A 12 42.39 -87.96 35.93
C VAL A 12 42.95 -88.58 37.20
N ASN A 13 42.77 -89.89 37.34
CA ASN A 13 43.28 -90.75 38.39
C ASN A 13 44.22 -91.83 37.80
N SER A 14 44.93 -92.58 38.63
CA SER A 14 45.72 -93.74 38.18
C SER A 14 45.04 -95.04 38.60
N ALA A 15 44.95 -96.02 37.70
CA ALA A 15 44.36 -97.32 37.96
C ALA A 15 45.36 -98.46 37.63
N GLU A 16 45.39 -99.46 38.50
CA GLU A 16 46.23 -100.66 38.37
C GLU A 16 45.40 -101.87 37.92
N PHE A 17 45.77 -102.45 36.77
CA PHE A 17 45.11 -103.61 36.17
C PHE A 17 46.03 -104.83 36.17
N LYS A 18 45.50 -106.00 36.51
CA LYS A 18 46.27 -107.23 36.76
C LYS A 18 46.56 -108.04 35.49
N ASP A 19 45.80 -107.79 34.42
CA ASP A 19 45.95 -108.46 33.12
C ASP A 19 45.55 -107.52 31.95
N VAL A 20 45.71 -107.99 30.71
CA VAL A 20 45.41 -107.21 29.50
C VAL A 20 43.90 -106.99 29.32
N GLY A 21 43.07 -107.97 29.68
CA GLY A 21 41.61 -107.87 29.53
C GLY A 21 41.01 -106.78 30.42
N SER A 22 41.38 -106.77 31.70
CA SER A 22 40.99 -105.74 32.66
C SER A 22 41.52 -104.35 32.31
N ALA A 23 42.73 -104.26 31.75
CA ALA A 23 43.29 -103.01 31.23
C ALA A 23 42.47 -102.46 30.04
N PHE A 24 42.01 -103.32 29.12
CA PHE A 24 41.13 -102.90 28.03
C PHE A 24 39.73 -102.50 28.51
N THR A 25 39.16 -103.18 29.51
CA THR A 25 37.90 -102.76 30.13
C THR A 25 38.03 -101.37 30.77
N GLY A 26 39.13 -101.11 31.48
CA GLY A 26 39.40 -99.78 32.03
C GLY A 26 39.63 -98.71 30.96
N LEU A 27 40.21 -99.05 29.81
CA LEU A 27 40.33 -98.14 28.67
C LEU A 27 38.96 -97.85 28.02
N ASP A 28 38.09 -98.85 27.92
CA ASP A 28 36.72 -98.69 27.41
C ASP A 28 35.88 -97.76 28.31
N GLU A 29 35.96 -97.95 29.63
CA GLU A 29 35.32 -97.07 30.61
C GLU A 29 35.85 -95.63 30.54
N ASN A 30 37.16 -95.47 30.43
CA ASN A 30 37.80 -94.18 30.14
C ASN A 30 37.22 -93.49 28.91
N ILE A 31 37.12 -94.21 27.79
CA ILE A 31 36.61 -93.64 26.52
C ILE A 31 35.14 -93.23 26.66
N LYS A 32 34.33 -94.01 27.39
CA LYS A 32 32.93 -93.65 27.70
C LYS A 32 32.84 -92.37 28.51
N ASN A 33 33.58 -92.27 29.61
CA ASN A 33 33.59 -91.08 30.46
C ASN A 33 34.05 -89.83 29.70
N VAL A 34 35.08 -89.96 28.86
CA VAL A 34 35.54 -88.87 27.99
C VAL A 34 34.47 -88.47 26.98
N ASN A 35 33.81 -89.43 26.32
CA ASN A 35 32.74 -89.14 25.36
C ASN A 35 31.52 -88.47 26.01
N ASP A 36 31.11 -88.93 27.20
CA ASP A 36 29.99 -88.34 27.94
C ASP A 36 30.31 -86.89 28.34
N ARG A 37 31.54 -86.62 28.80
CA ARG A 37 31.99 -85.26 29.11
C ARG A 37 32.05 -84.37 27.88
N ILE A 38 32.50 -84.89 26.74
CA ILE A 38 32.49 -84.14 25.47
C ILE A 38 31.06 -83.77 25.08
N LYS A 39 30.11 -84.69 25.25
CA LYS A 39 28.69 -84.44 24.99
C LYS A 39 28.13 -83.36 25.92
N GLU A 40 28.37 -83.48 27.22
CA GLU A 40 27.93 -82.50 28.23
C GLU A 40 28.48 -81.10 27.91
N VAL A 41 29.78 -80.99 27.63
CA VAL A 41 30.41 -79.71 27.25
C VAL A 41 29.82 -79.18 25.95
N SER A 42 29.58 -80.03 24.95
CA SER A 42 28.99 -79.63 23.67
C SER A 42 27.56 -79.11 23.83
N GLU A 43 26.76 -79.75 24.67
CA GLU A 43 25.38 -79.34 24.93
C GLU A 43 25.34 -78.03 25.73
N GLY A 44 26.17 -77.90 26.78
CA GLY A 44 26.26 -76.68 27.57
C GLY A 44 26.73 -75.47 26.76
N VAL A 45 27.78 -75.64 25.93
CA VAL A 45 28.24 -74.56 25.03
C VAL A 45 27.15 -74.19 24.04
N ALA A 46 26.41 -75.15 23.48
CA ALA A 46 25.34 -74.85 22.53
C ALA A 46 24.15 -74.10 23.17
N GLN A 47 23.90 -74.30 24.47
CA GLN A 47 22.82 -73.62 25.20
C GLN A 47 23.15 -72.16 25.53
N ASP A 48 24.36 -71.89 26.02
CA ASP A 48 24.74 -70.55 26.50
C ASP A 48 25.38 -69.64 25.42
N SER A 49 25.66 -70.18 24.23
CA SER A 49 26.30 -69.43 23.14
C SER A 49 25.33 -68.65 22.26
N LEU A 50 25.74 -67.45 21.83
CA LEU A 50 25.09 -66.72 20.74
C LEU A 50 25.34 -67.45 19.41
N SER A 51 24.38 -68.28 18.99
CA SER A 51 24.56 -69.21 17.88
C SER A 51 23.90 -68.73 16.59
N TRP A 52 24.50 -69.09 15.45
CA TRP A 52 23.89 -68.87 14.14
C TRP A 52 22.63 -69.73 13.99
N SER A 53 21.49 -69.09 13.80
CA SER A 53 20.24 -69.71 13.39
C SER A 53 20.23 -69.85 11.87
N LYS A 54 20.18 -71.09 11.38
CA LYS A 54 20.07 -71.36 9.93
C LYS A 54 18.71 -70.94 9.38
N ASP A 55 17.66 -71.10 10.19
CA ASP A 55 16.30 -70.76 9.82
C ASP A 55 16.14 -69.23 9.69
N ASP A 56 16.74 -68.47 10.62
CA ASP A 56 16.69 -67.00 10.59
C ASP A 56 17.80 -66.37 9.74
N ASN A 57 18.80 -67.16 9.33
CA ASN A 57 20.01 -66.71 8.64
C ASN A 57 20.70 -65.53 9.39
N ALA A 58 20.80 -65.65 10.72
CA ALA A 58 21.35 -64.62 11.61
C ALA A 58 21.87 -65.24 12.92
N PHE A 59 22.70 -64.51 13.67
CA PHE A 59 22.98 -64.85 15.08
C PHE A 59 21.72 -64.63 15.92
N SER A 60 21.28 -65.67 16.64
CA SER A 60 20.08 -65.58 17.48
C SER A 60 20.44 -65.17 18.90
N ALA A 61 19.93 -64.02 19.32
CA ALA A 61 19.97 -63.55 20.70
C ALA A 61 18.77 -64.04 21.53
N GLN A 62 18.13 -65.14 21.11
CA GLN A 62 17.08 -65.76 21.90
C GLN A 62 17.66 -66.78 22.87
N HIS A 63 17.13 -66.81 24.10
CA HIS A 63 17.60 -67.74 25.13
C HIS A 63 16.40 -68.31 25.92
N GLY A 64 16.52 -69.56 26.38
CA GLY A 64 15.50 -70.30 27.12
C GLY A 64 15.35 -71.77 26.68
N GLU A 65 15.10 -72.66 27.65
CA GLU A 65 15.03 -74.13 27.41
C GLU A 65 13.71 -74.61 26.79
N LYS A 66 12.59 -73.98 27.15
CA LYS A 66 11.23 -74.37 26.69
C LYS A 66 10.61 -73.34 25.76
N GLU A 67 10.79 -72.06 26.08
CA GLU A 67 10.37 -70.94 25.26
C GLU A 67 11.56 -70.01 25.07
N LYS A 68 11.97 -69.83 23.81
CA LYS A 68 13.05 -68.94 23.44
C LYS A 68 12.52 -67.52 23.33
N THR A 69 13.07 -66.60 24.12
CA THR A 69 12.68 -65.18 24.12
C THR A 69 13.86 -64.27 23.81
N ALA A 70 13.59 -63.10 23.23
CA ALA A 70 14.63 -62.14 22.90
C ALA A 70 15.36 -61.65 24.16
N SER A 71 16.69 -61.73 24.14
CA SER A 71 17.55 -61.36 25.27
C SER A 71 18.23 -60.01 25.04
N LYS A 72 18.62 -59.35 26.14
CA LYS A 72 19.43 -58.13 26.10
C LYS A 72 20.89 -58.49 25.84
N ILE A 73 21.53 -57.79 24.91
CA ILE A 73 22.99 -57.78 24.77
C ILE A 73 23.51 -56.56 25.54
N LYS A 74 24.25 -56.80 26.63
CA LYS A 74 24.79 -55.74 27.52
C LYS A 74 26.31 -55.63 27.36
N TYR A 75 26.85 -54.49 27.82
CA TYR A 75 28.28 -54.16 27.77
C TYR A 75 28.83 -54.01 26.34
N LEU A 76 27.96 -53.64 25.40
CA LEU A 76 28.34 -53.27 24.05
C LEU A 76 29.01 -51.88 24.06
N ALA A 77 30.28 -51.83 23.64
CA ALA A 77 30.95 -50.56 23.35
C ALA A 77 30.18 -49.82 22.24
N GLY A 78 30.15 -48.48 22.29
CA GLY A 78 29.46 -47.71 21.26
C GLY A 78 30.18 -47.88 19.92
N GLY A 79 29.46 -48.34 18.90
CA GLY A 79 30.03 -48.52 17.56
C GLY A 79 30.28 -47.20 16.84
N GLU A 80 31.13 -47.20 15.82
CA GLU A 80 31.37 -46.05 14.95
C GLU A 80 30.07 -45.62 14.24
N ILE A 81 29.77 -44.32 14.25
CA ILE A 81 28.64 -43.74 13.51
C ILE A 81 29.17 -43.10 12.22
N SER A 82 29.17 -43.87 11.14
CA SER A 82 29.56 -43.43 9.80
C SER A 82 28.69 -44.10 8.73
N ALA A 83 28.67 -43.55 7.51
CA ALA A 83 27.78 -44.01 6.44
C ALA A 83 28.04 -45.47 6.00
N THR A 84 29.19 -46.04 6.36
CA THR A 84 29.61 -47.39 5.98
C THR A 84 29.81 -48.32 7.18
N SER A 85 29.49 -47.86 8.40
CA SER A 85 29.68 -48.66 9.61
C SER A 85 28.81 -49.91 9.61
N THR A 86 29.39 -51.01 10.05
CA THR A 86 28.71 -52.29 10.31
C THR A 86 28.70 -52.63 11.81
N GLU A 87 29.12 -51.68 12.65
CA GLU A 87 29.20 -51.86 14.09
C GLU A 87 27.82 -51.69 14.74
N ALA A 88 27.57 -52.46 15.80
CA ALA A 88 26.34 -52.34 16.57
C ALA A 88 26.37 -51.08 17.44
N ILE A 89 25.26 -50.32 17.46
CA ILE A 89 25.10 -49.17 18.34
C ILE A 89 24.51 -49.58 19.69
N ASN A 90 24.82 -48.82 20.73
CA ASN A 90 24.21 -49.02 22.05
C ASN A 90 23.20 -47.90 22.40
N GLY A 91 22.48 -48.08 23.50
CA GLY A 91 21.45 -47.14 23.93
C GLY A 91 21.95 -45.72 24.25
N SER A 92 23.23 -45.54 24.63
CA SER A 92 23.77 -44.21 24.92
C SER A 92 23.89 -43.33 23.67
N GLN A 93 24.21 -43.93 22.53
CA GLN A 93 24.33 -43.22 21.25
C GLN A 93 22.95 -42.79 20.72
N LEU A 94 21.95 -43.68 20.83
CA LEU A 94 20.57 -43.35 20.48
C LEU A 94 20.00 -42.29 21.42
N TYR A 95 20.33 -42.36 22.72
CA TYR A 95 19.94 -41.35 23.70
C TYR A 95 20.52 -39.98 23.36
N GLU A 96 21.82 -39.88 23.08
CA GLU A 96 22.47 -38.62 22.69
C GLU A 96 21.82 -37.99 21.46
N THR A 97 21.48 -38.82 20.46
CA THR A 97 20.78 -38.35 19.25
C THR A 97 19.41 -37.76 19.59
N ASN A 98 18.59 -38.48 20.37
CA ASN A 98 17.25 -38.02 20.73
C ASN A 98 17.27 -36.79 21.64
N ASP A 99 18.24 -36.71 22.56
CA ASP A 99 18.46 -35.55 23.43
C ASP A 99 18.81 -34.28 22.62
N LYS A 100 19.68 -34.41 21.61
CA LYS A 100 19.99 -33.34 20.65
C LYS A 100 18.77 -32.91 19.84
N VAL A 101 17.96 -33.86 19.35
CA VAL A 101 16.71 -33.56 18.61
C VAL A 101 15.73 -32.79 19.51
N ALA A 102 15.55 -33.20 20.77
CA ALA A 102 14.72 -32.48 21.73
C ALA A 102 15.21 -31.04 21.94
N THR A 103 16.53 -30.86 22.09
CA THR A 103 17.15 -29.55 22.22
C THR A 103 16.87 -28.64 21.03
N TYR A 104 16.97 -29.17 19.80
CA TYR A 104 16.69 -28.40 18.58
C TYR A 104 15.21 -28.05 18.39
N LEU A 105 14.29 -28.89 18.84
CA LEU A 105 12.87 -28.54 18.86
C LEU A 105 12.59 -27.36 19.82
N GLY A 106 13.36 -27.24 20.90
CA GLY A 106 13.17 -26.18 21.88
C GLY A 106 11.82 -26.27 22.58
N GLY A 107 11.30 -25.13 23.07
CA GLY A 107 9.97 -25.09 23.71
C GLY A 107 9.80 -26.01 24.92
N GLY A 108 10.89 -26.44 25.57
CA GLY A 108 10.83 -27.40 26.67
C GLY A 108 10.70 -28.87 26.24
N ALA A 109 10.84 -29.20 24.95
CA ALA A 109 10.96 -30.59 24.52
C ALA A 109 12.13 -31.27 25.23
N GLY A 110 11.97 -32.56 25.53
CA GLY A 110 12.96 -33.35 26.25
C GLY A 110 12.91 -34.82 25.91
N TYR A 111 14.03 -35.52 26.14
CA TYR A 111 14.09 -36.98 26.03
C TYR A 111 14.78 -37.57 27.26
N LYS A 112 14.03 -38.34 28.06
CA LYS A 112 14.55 -38.94 29.30
C LYS A 112 14.03 -40.34 29.49
N ASN A 113 14.93 -41.27 29.80
CA ASN A 113 14.60 -42.68 30.07
C ASN A 113 13.75 -43.35 28.97
N GLY A 114 13.98 -42.98 27.70
CA GLY A 114 13.22 -43.52 26.57
C GLY A 114 11.90 -42.81 26.29
N VAL A 115 11.53 -41.79 27.06
CA VAL A 115 10.25 -41.08 26.96
C VAL A 115 10.46 -39.66 26.46
N TRP A 116 9.66 -39.26 25.48
CA TRP A 116 9.60 -37.89 24.96
C TRP A 116 8.74 -36.99 25.84
N THR A 117 9.18 -35.75 25.99
CA THR A 117 8.39 -34.63 26.50
C THR A 117 8.09 -33.69 25.33
N ASP A 118 6.81 -33.41 25.09
CA ASP A 118 6.37 -32.54 23.99
C ASP A 118 6.88 -31.11 24.17
N PRO A 119 7.20 -30.38 23.07
CA PRO A 119 7.46 -28.96 23.15
C PRO A 119 6.17 -28.16 23.44
N SER A 120 6.35 -26.96 23.94
CA SER A 120 5.32 -25.97 24.19
C SER A 120 5.83 -24.59 23.78
N PHE A 121 5.30 -24.06 22.68
CA PHE A 121 5.64 -22.74 22.16
C PHE A 121 4.56 -21.74 22.52
N THR A 122 4.90 -20.69 23.25
CA THR A 122 3.98 -19.56 23.46
C THR A 122 4.32 -18.46 22.48
N VAL A 123 3.40 -18.16 21.58
CA VAL A 123 3.57 -17.16 20.52
C VAL A 123 2.52 -16.07 20.73
N LYS A 124 2.96 -14.81 20.68
CA LYS A 124 2.03 -13.68 20.59
C LYS A 124 1.54 -13.55 19.16
N THR A 125 0.23 -13.67 18.98
CA THR A 125 -0.46 -13.51 17.71
C THR A 125 -1.41 -12.31 17.77
N VAL A 126 -1.84 -11.83 16.62
CA VAL A 126 -2.87 -10.79 16.49
C VAL A 126 -4.15 -11.48 16.02
N ASN A 127 -5.26 -11.25 16.71
CA ASN A 127 -6.57 -11.82 16.35
C ASN A 127 -7.24 -11.04 15.19
N GLY A 128 -8.43 -11.46 14.79
CA GLY A 128 -9.18 -10.81 13.70
C GLY A 128 -9.60 -9.36 13.97
N ASP A 129 -9.62 -8.96 15.24
CA ASP A 129 -9.98 -7.62 15.70
C ASP A 129 -8.76 -6.70 15.88
N GLY A 130 -7.55 -7.21 15.61
CA GLY A 130 -6.30 -6.45 15.73
C GLY A 130 -5.68 -6.47 17.13
N GLU A 131 -6.21 -7.26 18.06
CA GLU A 131 -5.69 -7.35 19.42
C GLU A 131 -4.61 -8.43 19.56
N GLU A 132 -3.60 -8.16 20.39
CA GLU A 132 -2.58 -9.13 20.74
C GLU A 132 -3.13 -10.21 21.68
N LYS A 133 -2.82 -11.47 21.39
CA LYS A 133 -3.14 -12.63 22.24
C LYS A 133 -1.96 -13.59 22.29
N ALA A 134 -1.63 -14.06 23.50
CA ALA A 134 -0.67 -15.15 23.66
C ALA A 134 -1.39 -16.50 23.48
N GLU A 135 -0.89 -17.32 22.57
CA GLU A 135 -1.40 -18.67 22.30
C GLU A 135 -0.28 -19.69 22.48
N THR A 136 -0.65 -20.88 22.95
CA THR A 136 0.31 -21.97 23.21
C THR A 136 0.09 -23.12 22.22
N TYR A 137 1.17 -23.57 21.59
CA TYR A 137 1.18 -24.60 20.56
C TYR A 137 2.09 -25.77 20.98
N ARG A 138 1.66 -27.01 20.69
CA ARG A 138 2.37 -28.23 21.12
C ARG A 138 3.38 -28.77 20.10
N ASN A 139 3.48 -28.15 18.94
CA ASN A 139 4.46 -28.50 17.91
C ASN A 139 4.78 -27.27 17.03
N VAL A 140 5.84 -27.39 16.25
CA VAL A 140 6.35 -26.30 15.38
C VAL A 140 5.36 -25.96 14.27
N GLY A 141 4.68 -26.96 13.69
CA GLY A 141 3.73 -26.76 12.60
C GLY A 141 2.58 -25.85 13.02
N ASP A 142 1.92 -26.18 14.13
CA ASP A 142 0.80 -25.40 14.65
C ASP A 142 1.23 -23.99 15.08
N ALA A 143 2.43 -23.86 15.67
CA ALA A 143 2.99 -22.56 16.03
C ALA A 143 3.19 -21.67 14.80
N LEU A 144 3.75 -22.22 13.72
CA LEU A 144 3.94 -21.51 12.46
C LEU A 144 2.61 -21.19 11.76
N THR A 145 1.62 -22.07 11.84
CA THR A 145 0.26 -21.78 11.39
C THR A 145 -0.32 -20.59 12.16
N GLY A 146 -0.16 -20.56 13.48
CA GLY A 146 -0.56 -19.42 14.31
C GLY A 146 0.09 -18.10 13.90
N VAL A 147 1.40 -18.11 13.64
CA VAL A 147 2.13 -16.94 13.10
C VAL A 147 1.58 -16.53 11.73
N GLY A 148 1.33 -17.47 10.83
CA GLY A 148 0.76 -17.20 9.50
C GLY A 148 -0.63 -16.55 9.55
N SER A 149 -1.49 -17.02 10.46
CA SER A 149 -2.78 -16.38 10.74
C SER A 149 -2.59 -14.97 11.30
N SER A 150 -1.66 -14.77 12.24
CA SER A 150 -1.33 -13.45 12.78
C SER A 150 -0.90 -12.46 11.71
N ILE A 151 -0.03 -12.87 10.78
CA ILE A 151 0.43 -12.02 9.67
C ILE A 151 -0.74 -11.64 8.75
N THR A 152 -1.65 -12.58 8.50
CA THR A 152 -2.87 -12.34 7.71
C THR A 152 -3.78 -11.31 8.40
N ASN A 153 -3.96 -11.43 9.71
CA ASN A 153 -4.77 -10.49 10.49
C ASN A 153 -4.14 -9.09 10.50
N VAL A 154 -2.83 -8.98 10.71
CA VAL A 154 -2.10 -7.70 10.62
C VAL A 154 -2.27 -7.06 9.24
N LYS A 155 -2.12 -7.84 8.15
CA LYS A 155 -2.35 -7.33 6.79
C LYS A 155 -3.77 -6.77 6.61
N ASN A 156 -4.77 -7.47 7.14
CA ASN A 156 -6.16 -7.04 7.05
C ASN A 156 -6.41 -5.74 7.83
N GLU A 157 -5.86 -5.62 9.04
CA GLU A 157 -6.00 -4.41 9.85
C GLU A 157 -5.30 -3.21 9.21
N ILE A 158 -4.09 -3.39 8.68
CA ILE A 158 -3.39 -2.35 7.89
C ILE A 158 -4.25 -1.91 6.70
N THR A 159 -4.84 -2.86 5.97
CA THR A 159 -5.71 -2.56 4.82
C THR A 159 -6.93 -1.74 5.24
N LYS A 160 -7.55 -2.10 6.38
CA LYS A 160 -8.69 -1.37 6.94
C LYS A 160 -8.32 0.05 7.35
N GLN A 161 -7.20 0.24 8.06
CA GLN A 161 -6.71 1.56 8.46
C GLN A 161 -6.41 2.44 7.25
N ILE A 162 -5.73 1.91 6.23
CA ILE A 162 -5.45 2.63 4.99
C ILE A 162 -6.75 3.05 4.29
N ASN A 163 -7.74 2.15 4.20
CA ASN A 163 -9.01 2.47 3.55
C ASN A 163 -9.79 3.55 4.32
N ASN A 164 -9.77 3.51 5.65
CA ASN A 164 -10.39 4.55 6.49
C ASN A 164 -9.72 5.91 6.28
N GLU A 165 -8.39 5.98 6.28
CA GLU A 165 -7.66 7.22 6.02
C GLU A 165 -7.94 7.76 4.60
N ILE A 166 -7.97 6.89 3.59
CA ILE A 166 -8.35 7.29 2.22
C ILE A 166 -9.78 7.83 2.18
N ALA A 167 -10.72 7.23 2.92
CA ALA A 167 -12.09 7.70 2.98
C ALA A 167 -12.18 9.08 3.64
N ASN A 168 -11.46 9.30 4.74
CA ASN A 168 -11.38 10.59 5.42
C ASN A 168 -10.80 11.67 4.50
N VAL A 169 -9.65 11.38 3.87
CA VAL A 169 -9.03 12.30 2.90
C VAL A 169 -9.95 12.61 1.73
N LYS A 170 -10.72 11.64 1.22
CA LYS A 170 -11.72 11.89 0.17
C LYS A 170 -12.92 12.71 0.65
N GLY A 171 -13.37 12.48 1.89
CA GLY A 171 -14.48 13.21 2.50
C GLY A 171 -14.14 14.67 2.73
N ASP A 172 -12.97 14.92 3.32
CA ASP A 172 -12.49 16.26 3.71
C ASP A 172 -11.75 17.00 2.59
N SER A 173 -11.48 16.34 1.45
CA SER A 173 -10.81 17.01 0.34
C SER A 173 -11.64 18.20 -0.13
N LEU A 174 -11.09 19.41 -0.01
CA LEU A 174 -11.73 20.61 -0.53
C LEU A 174 -11.78 20.60 -2.06
N VAL A 175 -10.86 19.91 -2.74
CA VAL A 175 -10.82 19.82 -4.20
C VAL A 175 -11.20 18.39 -4.60
N GLN A 176 -12.37 18.23 -5.21
CA GLN A 176 -12.89 16.91 -5.58
C GLN A 176 -13.19 16.85 -7.07
N LYS A 177 -12.81 15.76 -7.73
CA LYS A 177 -13.33 15.44 -9.05
C LYS A 177 -14.62 14.66 -8.88
N ASP A 178 -15.73 15.25 -9.28
CA ASP A 178 -17.01 14.57 -9.34
C ASP A 178 -16.93 13.38 -10.32
N ALA A 179 -17.32 12.20 -9.86
CA ALA A 179 -17.14 10.98 -10.65
C ALA A 179 -18.05 10.95 -11.89
N GLU A 180 -19.26 11.50 -11.78
CA GLU A 180 -20.27 11.48 -12.84
C GLU A 180 -20.04 12.59 -13.87
N SER A 181 -19.94 13.85 -13.43
CA SER A 181 -19.76 14.99 -14.33
C SER A 181 -18.30 15.25 -14.70
N HIS A 182 -17.36 14.55 -14.07
CA HIS A 182 -15.91 14.75 -14.22
C HIS A 182 -15.41 16.17 -13.90
N ARG A 183 -16.25 17.01 -13.29
CA ARG A 183 -15.91 18.38 -12.88
C ARG A 183 -15.06 18.39 -11.63
N ILE A 184 -14.10 19.32 -11.57
CA ILE A 184 -13.39 19.62 -10.33
C ILE A 184 -14.22 20.66 -9.57
N THR A 185 -14.65 20.33 -8.36
CA THR A 185 -15.31 21.26 -7.44
C THR A 185 -14.36 21.68 -6.33
N ILE A 186 -14.56 22.88 -5.80
CA ILE A 186 -13.82 23.41 -4.64
C ILE A 186 -14.85 23.70 -3.55
N GLY A 187 -14.79 22.98 -2.43
CA GLY A 187 -15.64 23.20 -1.25
C GLY A 187 -17.13 22.87 -1.43
N SER A 188 -17.54 22.14 -2.49
CA SER A 188 -18.97 21.95 -2.80
C SER A 188 -19.78 21.14 -1.78
N LYS A 189 -19.13 20.51 -0.79
CA LYS A 189 -19.75 19.68 0.26
C LYS A 189 -19.62 20.29 1.66
N VAL A 190 -19.06 21.48 1.78
CA VAL A 190 -18.84 22.17 3.06
C VAL A 190 -19.51 23.54 3.03
N GLU A 191 -19.93 24.04 4.19
CA GLU A 191 -20.44 25.40 4.33
C GLU A 191 -19.31 26.44 4.21
N GLY A 192 -19.67 27.67 3.84
CA GLY A 192 -18.74 28.78 3.64
C GLY A 192 -19.11 29.65 2.45
N SER A 193 -18.65 30.91 2.44
CA SER A 193 -18.97 31.89 1.39
C SER A 193 -17.73 32.43 0.65
N GLU A 194 -16.53 32.01 1.05
CA GLU A 194 -15.27 32.54 0.52
C GLU A 194 -14.29 31.41 0.19
N ILE A 195 -13.62 31.52 -0.95
CA ILE A 195 -12.43 30.73 -1.30
C ILE A 195 -11.23 31.68 -1.28
N ASN A 196 -10.48 31.69 -0.18
CA ASN A 196 -9.27 32.50 -0.07
C ASN A 196 -8.07 31.77 -0.69
N VAL A 197 -7.49 32.37 -1.73
CA VAL A 197 -6.33 31.83 -2.47
C VAL A 197 -5.02 32.54 -2.13
N ALA A 198 -4.95 33.36 -1.08
CA ALA A 198 -3.71 33.99 -0.64
C ALA A 198 -2.68 32.93 -0.19
N ASN A 199 -1.39 33.25 -0.28
CA ASN A 199 -0.32 32.38 0.21
C ASN A 199 -0.22 32.44 1.77
N SER A 200 0.71 31.69 2.36
CA SER A 200 0.90 31.63 3.82
C SER A 200 1.32 32.96 4.47
N LYS A 201 1.69 33.98 3.68
CA LYS A 201 1.98 35.35 4.14
C LYS A 201 0.80 36.30 3.91
N GLY A 202 -0.34 35.80 3.45
CA GLY A 202 -1.50 36.61 3.09
C GLY A 202 -1.35 37.39 1.78
N SER A 203 -0.34 37.10 0.94
CA SER A 203 -0.19 37.77 -0.36
C SER A 203 -1.04 37.10 -1.44
N ASP A 204 -1.56 37.91 -2.35
CA ASP A 204 -2.33 37.46 -3.51
C ASP A 204 -1.54 36.48 -4.40
N ARG A 205 -2.27 35.58 -5.07
CA ARG A 205 -1.73 34.65 -6.06
C ARG A 205 -2.37 34.88 -7.43
N THR A 206 -1.61 34.61 -8.49
CA THR A 206 -2.14 34.62 -9.86
C THR A 206 -2.95 33.35 -10.11
N LEU A 207 -4.18 33.52 -10.62
CA LEU A 207 -5.00 32.42 -11.14
C LEU A 207 -4.93 32.40 -12.67
N SER A 208 -4.08 31.52 -13.23
CA SER A 208 -3.90 31.37 -14.68
C SER A 208 -4.68 30.18 -15.25
N GLY A 209 -4.87 30.15 -16.58
CA GLY A 209 -5.60 29.08 -17.26
C GLY A 209 -7.14 29.22 -17.18
N VAL A 210 -7.63 30.40 -16.78
CA VAL A 210 -9.07 30.72 -16.76
C VAL A 210 -9.55 30.95 -18.19
N LYS A 211 -10.38 30.03 -18.69
CA LYS A 211 -11.04 30.15 -19.99
C LYS A 211 -12.00 31.34 -19.99
N GLU A 212 -12.22 31.91 -21.17
CA GLU A 212 -13.26 32.92 -21.38
C GLU A 212 -14.63 32.46 -20.85
N ALA A 213 -15.21 33.21 -19.93
CA ALA A 213 -16.58 33.04 -19.43
C ALA A 213 -17.61 33.20 -20.55
N THR A 214 -18.56 32.28 -20.58
CA THR A 214 -19.75 32.26 -21.46
C THR A 214 -21.06 32.26 -20.67
N LYS A 215 -20.99 32.04 -19.34
CA LYS A 215 -22.11 32.07 -18.41
C LYS A 215 -21.90 33.14 -17.33
N SER A 216 -22.99 33.61 -16.72
CA SER A 216 -22.96 34.66 -15.69
C SER A 216 -22.31 34.25 -14.37
N ASN A 217 -22.12 32.95 -14.13
CA ASN A 217 -21.52 32.39 -12.92
C ASN A 217 -20.13 31.79 -13.14
N GLU A 218 -19.43 32.22 -14.20
CA GLU A 218 -18.06 31.84 -14.50
C GLU A 218 -17.10 33.01 -14.19
N ALA A 219 -15.84 32.70 -13.90
CA ALA A 219 -14.81 33.72 -13.70
C ALA A 219 -14.44 34.38 -15.03
N VAL A 220 -14.39 35.71 -15.07
CA VAL A 220 -13.94 36.49 -16.23
C VAL A 220 -12.41 36.57 -16.23
N ASN A 221 -11.78 36.25 -17.35
CA ASN A 221 -10.33 36.41 -17.47
C ASN A 221 -9.94 37.81 -17.98
N LYS A 222 -8.65 38.16 -17.86
CA LYS A 222 -8.16 39.50 -18.23
C LYS A 222 -8.39 39.83 -19.71
N GLY A 223 -8.20 38.86 -20.61
CA GLY A 223 -8.37 39.07 -22.05
C GLY A 223 -9.80 39.47 -22.42
N GLN A 224 -10.80 38.84 -21.81
CA GLN A 224 -12.20 39.22 -21.97
C GLN A 224 -12.48 40.62 -21.45
N PHE A 225 -12.00 40.93 -20.25
CA PHE A 225 -12.21 42.23 -19.63
C PHE A 225 -11.59 43.35 -20.49
N ASP A 226 -10.34 43.19 -20.93
CA ASP A 226 -9.65 44.16 -21.79
C ASP A 226 -10.38 44.33 -23.13
N LYS A 227 -10.88 43.24 -23.72
CA LYS A 227 -11.65 43.27 -24.97
C LYS A 227 -12.95 44.04 -24.79
N SER A 228 -13.74 43.75 -23.75
CA SER A 228 -14.99 44.48 -23.47
C SER A 228 -14.74 45.96 -23.20
N LEU A 229 -13.65 46.30 -22.50
CA LEU A 229 -13.27 47.69 -22.30
C LEU A 229 -12.89 48.38 -23.61
N LYS A 230 -12.17 47.67 -24.49
CA LYS A 230 -11.82 48.18 -25.82
C LYS A 230 -13.07 48.37 -26.70
N GLU A 231 -13.97 47.39 -26.75
CA GLU A 231 -15.22 47.48 -27.52
C GLU A 231 -16.09 48.64 -27.04
N LEU A 232 -16.18 48.86 -25.73
CA LEU A 232 -16.85 50.03 -25.17
C LEU A 232 -16.16 51.34 -25.59
N SER A 233 -14.83 51.40 -25.50
CA SER A 233 -14.06 52.58 -25.93
C SER A 233 -14.24 52.88 -27.42
N ASP A 234 -14.18 51.86 -28.27
CA ASP A 234 -14.35 51.98 -29.72
C ASP A 234 -15.78 52.44 -30.05
N SER A 235 -16.80 51.87 -29.38
CA SER A 235 -18.19 52.29 -29.54
C SER A 235 -18.38 53.76 -29.15
N LEU A 236 -17.77 54.18 -28.04
CA LEU A 236 -17.86 55.57 -27.56
C LEU A 236 -17.14 56.55 -28.48
N GLN A 237 -16.09 56.13 -29.20
CA GLN A 237 -15.32 56.96 -30.13
C GLN A 237 -15.76 56.84 -31.60
N SER A 238 -16.77 56.02 -31.87
CA SER A 238 -17.26 55.80 -33.23
C SER A 238 -18.09 56.99 -33.73
N ASP A 239 -18.15 57.17 -35.05
CA ASP A 239 -19.03 58.17 -35.66
C ASP A 239 -20.53 57.87 -35.43
N ASP A 240 -20.87 56.65 -35.02
CA ASP A 240 -22.22 56.22 -34.63
C ASP A 240 -22.52 56.46 -33.14
N SER A 241 -21.56 56.98 -32.38
CA SER A 241 -21.71 57.24 -30.97
C SER A 241 -22.77 58.31 -30.72
N ALA A 242 -23.55 58.14 -29.64
CA ALA A 242 -24.50 59.15 -29.19
C ALA A 242 -23.82 60.32 -28.45
N VAL A 243 -22.51 60.24 -28.22
CA VAL A 243 -21.76 61.30 -27.54
C VAL A 243 -21.23 62.31 -28.56
N ILE A 244 -21.20 63.58 -28.15
CA ILE A 244 -20.61 64.65 -28.96
C ILE A 244 -19.10 64.63 -28.73
N HIS A 245 -18.35 64.58 -29.82
CA HIS A 245 -16.89 64.65 -29.82
C HIS A 245 -16.41 66.04 -30.20
N TYR A 246 -15.26 66.41 -29.64
CA TYR A 246 -14.44 67.46 -30.23
C TYR A 246 -13.87 67.00 -31.56
N ASP A 247 -13.67 67.95 -32.47
CA ASP A 247 -13.07 67.69 -33.77
C ASP A 247 -11.62 67.21 -33.60
N LYS A 248 -11.08 66.53 -34.63
CA LYS A 248 -9.69 66.08 -34.67
C LYS A 248 -8.89 66.88 -35.68
N LYS A 249 -7.63 67.18 -35.35
CA LYS A 249 -6.64 67.75 -36.28
C LYS A 249 -6.04 66.65 -37.16
N GLU A 250 -5.19 67.01 -38.15
CA GLU A 250 -4.58 66.09 -39.14
C GLU A 250 -3.69 64.95 -38.57
N LYS A 251 -3.53 64.84 -37.24
CA LYS A 251 -2.74 63.79 -36.55
C LYS A 251 -3.49 63.13 -35.40
N ASP A 252 -4.83 63.07 -35.47
CA ASP A 252 -5.70 62.54 -34.42
C ASP A 252 -5.61 63.29 -33.07
N GLU A 253 -4.99 64.47 -33.05
CA GLU A 253 -4.98 65.34 -31.87
C GLU A 253 -6.36 66.00 -31.71
N ILE A 254 -6.89 65.94 -30.48
CA ILE A 254 -8.20 66.53 -30.15
C ILE A 254 -8.13 68.06 -30.28
N ASP A 255 -9.07 68.64 -31.01
CA ASP A 255 -9.28 70.08 -31.12
C ASP A 255 -10.37 70.56 -30.17
N TYR A 256 -9.98 70.96 -28.97
CA TYR A 256 -10.90 71.47 -27.96
C TYR A 256 -11.61 72.79 -28.33
N GLN A 257 -11.27 73.40 -29.46
CA GLN A 257 -11.92 74.64 -29.92
C GLN A 257 -13.10 74.39 -30.87
N ASN A 258 -13.20 73.20 -31.46
CA ASN A 258 -14.18 72.92 -32.51
C ASN A 258 -14.98 71.64 -32.20
N VAL A 259 -16.27 71.71 -32.50
CA VAL A 259 -17.22 70.59 -32.40
C VAL A 259 -18.06 70.60 -33.67
N THR A 260 -17.97 69.52 -34.44
CA THR A 260 -18.85 69.26 -35.57
C THR A 260 -20.01 68.37 -35.10
N PHE A 261 -21.24 68.88 -35.19
CA PHE A 261 -22.43 68.08 -34.89
C PHE A 261 -22.79 67.18 -36.08
N GLY A 262 -22.87 65.87 -35.83
CA GLY A 262 -23.18 64.85 -36.86
C GLY A 262 -21.97 63.99 -37.22
N LYS A 263 -22.11 63.12 -38.23
CA LYS A 263 -21.07 62.18 -38.68
C LYS A 263 -20.01 62.84 -39.59
N GLY A 264 -19.67 64.10 -39.33
CA GLY A 264 -18.71 64.87 -40.12
C GLY A 264 -19.27 65.50 -41.41
N LYS A 265 -18.35 65.99 -42.25
CA LYS A 265 -18.58 66.92 -43.37
C LYS A 265 -19.55 66.41 -44.45
N ASP A 266 -19.66 65.09 -44.62
CA ASP A 266 -20.50 64.45 -45.64
C ASP A 266 -21.84 63.95 -45.06
N SER A 267 -22.13 64.26 -43.79
CA SER A 267 -23.36 63.90 -43.13
C SER A 267 -24.40 65.02 -43.16
N THR A 268 -25.68 64.66 -43.06
CA THR A 268 -26.76 65.64 -42.94
C THR A 268 -26.56 66.49 -41.68
N ALA A 269 -26.67 67.80 -41.82
CA ALA A 269 -26.56 68.73 -40.70
C ALA A 269 -27.54 68.36 -39.56
N VAL A 270 -27.06 68.46 -38.33
CA VAL A 270 -27.87 68.19 -37.13
C VAL A 270 -28.61 69.48 -36.73
N GLY A 271 -29.92 69.36 -36.49
CA GLY A 271 -30.71 70.44 -35.91
C GLY A 271 -30.43 70.59 -34.42
N LEU A 272 -30.03 71.79 -33.99
CA LEU A 272 -29.96 72.16 -32.58
C LEU A 272 -31.32 72.72 -32.14
N HIS A 273 -32.10 71.91 -31.44
CA HIS A 273 -33.44 72.25 -30.96
C HIS A 273 -33.48 72.32 -29.43
N ASN A 274 -34.54 72.90 -28.88
CA ASN A 274 -34.72 73.10 -27.43
C ASN A 274 -33.55 73.88 -26.79
N VAL A 275 -33.00 74.85 -27.53
CA VAL A 275 -31.97 75.78 -27.06
C VAL A 275 -32.65 77.01 -26.49
N ALA A 276 -32.26 77.41 -25.27
CA ALA A 276 -32.76 78.64 -24.66
C ALA A 276 -32.19 79.89 -25.37
N ASP A 277 -32.92 81.01 -25.31
CA ASP A 277 -32.47 82.29 -25.86
C ASP A 277 -31.16 82.74 -25.21
N GLY A 278 -30.13 82.94 -26.04
CA GLY A 278 -28.81 83.39 -25.59
C GLY A 278 -28.80 84.88 -25.23
N LYS A 279 -27.91 85.29 -24.33
CA LYS A 279 -27.76 86.72 -24.03
C LYS A 279 -27.15 87.45 -25.23
N ILE A 280 -27.77 88.56 -25.66
CA ILE A 280 -27.21 89.42 -26.70
C ILE A 280 -26.41 90.55 -26.02
N ALA A 281 -25.07 90.45 -26.01
CA ALA A 281 -24.14 91.44 -25.45
C ALA A 281 -22.75 91.32 -26.10
N GLU A 282 -21.90 92.36 -25.98
CA GLU A 282 -20.60 92.48 -26.69
C GLU A 282 -19.64 91.30 -26.51
N ASN A 283 -19.65 90.64 -25.34
CA ASN A 283 -18.78 89.49 -25.03
C ASN A 283 -19.58 88.20 -24.74
N SER A 284 -20.78 88.06 -25.32
CA SER A 284 -21.57 86.84 -25.15
C SER A 284 -21.07 85.71 -26.07
N HIS A 285 -21.06 84.48 -25.55
CA HIS A 285 -20.76 83.26 -26.29
C HIS A 285 -21.98 82.32 -26.37
N ASP A 286 -23.16 82.84 -26.02
CA ASP A 286 -24.39 82.06 -26.06
C ASP A 286 -24.88 81.89 -27.50
N VAL A 287 -25.58 80.78 -27.75
CA VAL A 287 -26.25 80.54 -29.03
C VAL A 287 -27.43 81.48 -29.17
N ILE A 288 -27.55 82.15 -30.32
CA ILE A 288 -28.72 82.97 -30.65
C ILE A 288 -29.76 82.09 -31.34
N THR A 289 -31.00 82.10 -30.81
CA THR A 289 -32.08 81.26 -31.34
C THR A 289 -32.79 81.95 -32.52
N GLY A 290 -33.53 81.15 -33.30
CA GLY A 290 -34.38 81.68 -34.36
C GLY A 290 -35.47 82.65 -33.85
N GLY A 291 -35.94 82.48 -32.61
CA GLY A 291 -36.91 83.38 -31.98
C GLY A 291 -36.35 84.79 -31.79
N GLN A 292 -35.10 84.90 -31.35
CA GLN A 292 -34.41 86.17 -31.17
C GLN A 292 -34.11 86.88 -32.50
N ILE A 293 -33.67 86.14 -33.52
CA ILE A 293 -33.46 86.69 -34.87
C ILE A 293 -34.78 87.21 -35.45
N ASN A 294 -35.87 86.46 -35.26
CA ASN A 294 -37.19 86.87 -35.72
C ASN A 294 -37.66 88.16 -35.02
N ALA A 295 -37.41 88.31 -33.72
CA ALA A 295 -37.71 89.55 -32.99
C ALA A 295 -36.90 90.74 -33.53
N ILE A 296 -35.58 90.59 -33.71
CA ILE A 296 -34.70 91.63 -34.27
C ILE A 296 -35.15 92.02 -35.68
N GLY A 297 -35.42 91.05 -36.55
CA GLY A 297 -35.91 91.29 -37.91
C GLY A 297 -37.24 92.02 -37.93
N GLY A 298 -38.16 91.69 -37.01
CA GLY A 298 -39.42 92.40 -36.83
C GLY A 298 -39.22 93.86 -36.41
N ASP A 299 -38.29 94.14 -35.50
CA ASP A 299 -37.99 95.51 -35.07
C ASP A 299 -37.31 96.34 -36.17
N ILE A 300 -36.44 95.72 -36.98
CA ILE A 300 -35.86 96.36 -38.16
C ILE A 300 -36.93 96.68 -39.22
N ALA A 301 -37.84 95.74 -39.51
CA ALA A 301 -38.92 95.95 -40.48
C ALA A 301 -39.81 97.16 -40.09
N LYS A 302 -40.14 97.30 -38.79
CA LYS A 302 -40.85 98.48 -38.27
C LYS A 302 -40.09 99.78 -38.52
N TYR A 303 -38.76 99.74 -38.37
CA TYR A 303 -37.91 100.91 -38.61
C TYR A 303 -37.85 101.30 -40.08
N LEU A 304 -37.84 100.32 -41.00
CA LEU A 304 -37.82 100.57 -42.45
C LEU A 304 -39.15 101.15 -42.97
N GLY A 305 -40.28 100.78 -42.36
CA GLY A 305 -41.60 101.32 -42.72
C GLY A 305 -42.12 100.85 -44.09
N GLY A 306 -43.15 101.53 -44.60
CA GLY A 306 -43.69 101.30 -45.95
C GLY A 306 -44.49 100.00 -46.17
N GLY A 307 -44.66 99.13 -45.17
CA GLY A 307 -45.28 97.81 -45.33
C GLY A 307 -44.29 96.64 -45.31
N ALA A 308 -43.00 96.92 -45.12
CA ALA A 308 -41.98 95.90 -44.94
C ALA A 308 -42.31 94.96 -43.78
N ALA A 309 -42.07 93.66 -43.96
CA ALA A 309 -42.25 92.62 -42.94
C ALA A 309 -41.06 91.66 -42.94
N PHE A 310 -40.81 91.02 -41.81
CA PHE A 310 -39.84 89.94 -41.68
C PHE A 310 -40.62 88.64 -41.41
N SER A 311 -40.58 87.70 -42.36
CA SER A 311 -41.31 86.43 -42.27
C SER A 311 -40.51 85.31 -42.92
N GLY A 312 -40.50 84.13 -42.30
CA GLY A 312 -39.75 82.98 -42.81
C GLY A 312 -38.24 83.22 -42.94
N GLY A 313 -37.68 84.17 -42.17
CA GLY A 313 -36.26 84.53 -42.21
C GLY A 313 -35.88 85.54 -43.30
N ALA A 314 -36.83 86.12 -44.02
CA ALA A 314 -36.58 87.10 -45.08
C ALA A 314 -37.38 88.38 -44.91
N PHE A 315 -36.81 89.50 -45.36
CA PHE A 315 -37.55 90.76 -45.52
C PHE A 315 -38.36 90.73 -46.81
N THR A 316 -39.61 91.18 -46.75
CA THR A 316 -40.42 91.49 -47.92
C THR A 316 -40.35 92.98 -48.21
N GLN A 317 -40.27 93.34 -49.50
CA GLN A 317 -40.33 94.75 -49.90
C GLN A 317 -41.71 95.35 -49.55
N PRO A 318 -41.74 96.66 -49.24
CA PRO A 318 -42.97 97.47 -49.17
C PRO A 318 -43.94 97.25 -50.32
#